data_AF-A0A8S8Y2M3-F1
#
_entry.id   AF-A0A8S8Y2M3-F1
#
_cell.length_a   1.000
_cell.length_b   1.000
_cell.length_c   1.000
_cell.angle_alpha   90.00
_cell.angle_beta   90.00
_cell.angle_gamma   90.00
#
_symmetry.space_group_name_H-M   'P 1'
#
loop_
_entity.id
_entity.type
_entity.pdbx_description
1 polymer ?
#
loop_
_entity_poly.entity_id
_entity_poly.type
_entity_poly.pdbx_seq_one_letter_code
_entity_poly.pdbx_strand_id
1 'polypeptide(L)'
;MSAKVRTSRMNQSGSRGISGEVLEVTELIFNYSRMPEFTESSRLTVAEALADFEISEEEKVEVIQVAEWAGITEAAALVEALADGYISPREMSLLDTETLEDEGITFDQRRSWHSRIWMPRLPAGEIKLDYKVEIENDIPTFQIEASLKDYTPFRPVLTIQLNGLSRADSLIVLTGLDINVKRNVTLNATVSTQSDLLIPRTTIDMTYDLGERLEHARILQLDRLRGIRTEMMMFNAPAAVDQLYAKVGDILQADLVVPPADRIGINSADSMMLQQLRKIDGLWWPATMFIRDVPGEMHLKAAPANNFDINEEQSFQGMFEMDYSSNSDDMDLFIETKGKAQNIRGDNLMLAENLPDRFVMGVTEDYGASISASGNGVEKLYIRRSNSVIQEGVEIISAELVGENLQGAEVHIHRPLGYPVIIVDGITGGRIVATSHTEVDVLGLDIDARGVLLDAQFTGGIPTASSVGVNGVVTDLSLISSLTGGEIETTHIMIGDPFSSFVATAIAMVTG
;
A
#
# COMPACT_ATOMS: atom_id res chain seq x y z
N MET A 1 -37.00 -12.40 -17.24
CA MET A 1 -37.21 -12.51 -15.78
C MET A 1 -37.14 -11.12 -15.17
N SER A 2 -38.10 -10.75 -14.31
CA SER A 2 -38.00 -9.51 -13.54
C SER A 2 -36.96 -9.74 -12.44
N ALA A 3 -35.79 -9.12 -12.58
CA ALA A 3 -34.71 -9.20 -11.61
C ALA A 3 -35.21 -8.66 -10.27
N LYS A 4 -35.51 -9.58 -9.34
CA LYS A 4 -35.78 -9.24 -7.97
C LYS A 4 -34.41 -9.05 -7.32
N VAL A 5 -33.86 -7.84 -7.49
CA VAL A 5 -32.64 -7.41 -6.78
C VAL A 5 -32.89 -7.69 -5.31
N ARG A 6 -32.27 -8.75 -4.79
CA ARG A 6 -32.14 -8.96 -3.35
C ARG A 6 -31.22 -7.84 -2.91
N THR A 7 -31.82 -6.72 -2.56
CA THR A 7 -31.20 -5.73 -1.70
C THR A 7 -30.72 -6.51 -0.49
N SER A 8 -29.41 -6.78 -0.44
CA SER A 8 -28.77 -7.23 0.78
C SER A 8 -29.28 -6.29 1.86
N ARG A 9 -29.75 -6.84 2.98
CA ARG A 9 -30.34 -6.05 4.05
C ARG A 9 -29.30 -5.01 4.47
N MET A 10 -29.42 -3.79 3.95
CA MET A 10 -28.75 -2.61 4.48
C MET A 10 -28.96 -2.67 5.98
N ASN A 11 -27.87 -2.54 6.72
CA ASN A 11 -27.96 -2.11 8.10
C ASN A 11 -28.80 -0.81 8.08
N GLN A 12 -30.06 -0.88 8.54
CA GLN A 12 -31.13 0.09 8.28
C GLN A 12 -30.96 1.42 9.03
N SER A 13 -29.74 1.93 9.16
CA SER A 13 -29.44 3.11 9.97
C SER A 13 -28.32 3.94 9.36
N GLY A 14 -28.67 4.85 8.44
CA GLY A 14 -27.99 6.14 8.45
C GLY A 14 -27.19 6.61 7.23
N SER A 15 -27.48 6.19 5.99
CA SER A 15 -26.88 6.90 4.84
C SER A 15 -27.37 8.35 4.79
N ARG A 16 -26.46 9.28 5.09
CA ARG A 16 -26.68 10.72 5.16
C ARG A 16 -25.87 11.40 4.07
N GLY A 17 -26.41 11.41 2.85
CA GLY A 17 -25.74 11.93 1.66
C GLY A 17 -26.15 11.18 0.40
N ILE A 18 -25.18 10.78 -0.42
CA ILE A 18 -25.41 10.15 -1.73
C ILE A 18 -24.98 8.68 -1.62
N SER A 19 -25.85 7.78 -2.06
CA SER A 19 -25.53 6.35 -2.14
C SER A 19 -25.93 5.78 -3.49
N GLY A 20 -25.11 4.91 -4.04
CA GLY A 20 -25.38 4.16 -5.25
C GLY A 20 -25.08 2.67 -5.05
N GLU A 21 -25.88 1.83 -5.69
CA GLU A 21 -25.63 0.40 -5.83
C GLU A 21 -25.65 0.08 -7.33
N VAL A 22 -24.58 -0.55 -7.80
CA VAL A 22 -24.45 -1.02 -9.16
C VAL A 22 -24.38 -2.53 -9.11
N LEU A 23 -25.26 -3.17 -9.88
CA LEU A 23 -25.22 -4.61 -10.11
C LEU A 23 -24.72 -4.84 -11.52
N GLU A 24 -23.56 -5.47 -11.63
CA GLU A 24 -22.97 -5.93 -12.88
C GLU A 24 -22.95 -7.45 -12.91
N VAL A 25 -23.56 -8.00 -13.95
CA VAL A 25 -23.68 -9.44 -14.15
C VAL A 25 -23.39 -9.78 -15.61
N THR A 26 -22.77 -10.93 -15.83
CA THR A 26 -22.62 -11.52 -17.16
C THR A 26 -23.68 -12.59 -17.33
N GLU A 27 -24.67 -12.34 -18.18
CA GLU A 27 -25.71 -13.32 -18.50
C GLU A 27 -25.25 -14.20 -19.67
N LEU A 28 -25.41 -15.52 -19.50
CA LEU A 28 -25.19 -16.47 -20.58
C LEU A 28 -26.42 -16.53 -21.49
N ILE A 29 -26.20 -16.29 -22.78
CA ILE A 29 -27.20 -16.47 -23.83
C ILE A 29 -26.92 -17.80 -24.52
N PHE A 30 -27.88 -18.72 -24.42
CA PHE A 30 -27.78 -20.05 -25.01
C PHE A 30 -28.53 -20.13 -26.35
N ASN A 31 -27.82 -20.51 -27.42
CA ASN A 31 -28.40 -20.93 -28.68
C ASN A 31 -28.66 -22.43 -28.65
N TYR A 32 -29.83 -22.81 -28.14
CA TYR A 32 -30.22 -24.21 -28.02
C TYR A 32 -30.25 -25.02 -29.33
N SER A 33 -30.27 -24.36 -30.49
CA SER A 33 -30.19 -25.06 -31.78
C SER A 33 -28.79 -25.64 -32.04
N ARG A 34 -27.75 -25.10 -31.39
CA ARG A 34 -26.37 -25.57 -31.44
C ARG A 34 -26.02 -26.52 -30.28
N MET A 35 -26.91 -26.67 -29.31
CA MET A 35 -26.70 -27.45 -28.08
C MET A 35 -27.72 -28.60 -27.95
N PRO A 36 -27.67 -29.63 -28.83
CA PRO A 36 -28.66 -30.72 -28.83
C PRO A 36 -28.63 -31.57 -27.55
N GLU A 37 -27.48 -31.68 -26.89
CA GLU A 37 -27.30 -32.45 -25.65
C GLU A 37 -27.66 -31.64 -24.39
N PHE A 38 -27.93 -30.33 -24.52
CA PHE A 38 -28.33 -29.49 -23.39
C PHE A 38 -29.83 -29.68 -23.10
N THR A 39 -30.14 -30.76 -22.39
CA THR A 39 -31.52 -31.16 -22.05
C THR A 39 -32.25 -30.15 -21.16
N GLU A 40 -33.58 -30.28 -21.05
CA GLU A 40 -34.39 -29.42 -20.17
C GLU A 40 -33.95 -29.51 -18.70
N SER A 41 -33.66 -30.72 -18.19
CA SER A 41 -33.14 -30.92 -16.83
C SER A 41 -31.80 -30.21 -16.62
N SER A 42 -30.89 -30.33 -17.59
CA SER A 42 -29.60 -29.63 -17.57
C SER A 42 -29.75 -28.11 -17.52
N ARG A 43 -30.69 -27.57 -18.29
CA ARG A 43 -30.99 -26.13 -18.31
C ARG A 43 -31.53 -25.63 -16.98
N LEU A 44 -32.35 -26.43 -16.30
CA LEU A 44 -32.88 -26.08 -14.98
C LEU A 44 -31.78 -26.01 -13.94
N THR A 45 -30.87 -27.00 -13.91
CA THR A 45 -29.71 -26.97 -13.00
C THR A 45 -28.87 -25.70 -13.20
N VAL A 46 -28.51 -25.37 -14.45
CA VAL A 46 -27.72 -24.18 -14.75
C VAL A 46 -28.49 -22.89 -14.42
N ALA A 47 -29.79 -22.83 -14.72
CA ALA A 47 -30.61 -21.65 -14.44
C ALA A 47 -30.85 -21.43 -12.93
N GLU A 48 -30.95 -22.50 -12.14
CA GLU A 48 -31.06 -22.43 -10.68
C GLU A 48 -29.75 -21.94 -10.05
N ALA A 49 -28.61 -22.49 -10.49
CA ALA A 49 -27.29 -22.06 -10.00
C ALA A 49 -26.94 -20.61 -10.40
N LEU A 50 -27.44 -20.12 -11.54
CA LEU A 50 -27.24 -18.73 -11.97
C LEU A 50 -28.31 -17.76 -11.44
N ALA A 51 -29.29 -18.22 -10.65
CA ALA A 51 -30.47 -17.42 -10.29
C ALA A 51 -30.14 -16.25 -9.36
N ASP A 52 -29.11 -16.38 -8.53
CA ASP A 52 -28.61 -15.33 -7.64
C ASP A 52 -27.31 -14.68 -8.12
N PHE A 53 -26.86 -15.04 -9.32
CA PHE A 53 -25.64 -14.54 -9.96
C PHE A 53 -24.35 -14.86 -9.19
N GLU A 54 -24.31 -15.96 -8.43
CA GLU A 54 -23.08 -16.45 -7.80
C GLU A 54 -23.12 -17.97 -7.81
N ILE A 55 -22.07 -18.63 -8.30
CA ILE A 55 -22.01 -20.10 -8.31
C ILE A 55 -21.22 -20.53 -7.08
N SER A 56 -21.87 -21.17 -6.13
CA SER A 56 -21.21 -21.71 -4.94
C SER A 56 -20.29 -22.88 -5.27
N GLU A 57 -19.33 -23.19 -4.39
CA GLU A 57 -18.45 -24.37 -4.54
C GLU A 57 -19.24 -25.70 -4.59
N GLU A 58 -20.42 -25.76 -3.97
CA GLU A 58 -21.31 -26.92 -4.03
C GLU A 58 -21.99 -27.05 -5.40
N GLU A 59 -22.43 -25.92 -5.98
CA GLU A 59 -23.07 -25.88 -7.31
C GLU A 59 -22.06 -26.07 -8.44
N LYS A 60 -20.82 -25.59 -8.25
CA LYS A 60 -19.76 -25.59 -9.27
C LYS A 60 -19.53 -26.97 -9.88
N VAL A 61 -19.47 -28.02 -9.07
CA VAL A 61 -19.24 -29.39 -9.55
C VAL A 61 -20.39 -29.86 -10.45
N GLU A 62 -21.62 -29.57 -10.05
CA GLU A 62 -22.82 -29.98 -10.81
C GLU A 62 -22.96 -29.18 -12.11
N VAL A 63 -22.72 -27.87 -12.06
CA VAL A 63 -22.81 -26.98 -13.24
C VAL A 63 -21.74 -27.35 -14.28
N ILE A 64 -20.50 -27.63 -13.86
CA ILE A 64 -19.42 -28.06 -14.76
C ILE A 64 -19.81 -29.37 -15.45
N GLN A 65 -20.25 -30.37 -14.68
CA GLN A 65 -20.63 -31.67 -15.23
C GLN A 65 -21.77 -31.54 -16.26
N VAL A 66 -22.77 -30.71 -15.95
CA VAL A 66 -23.89 -30.45 -16.85
C VAL A 66 -23.43 -29.72 -18.12
N ALA A 67 -22.52 -28.77 -17.99
CA ALA A 67 -21.95 -28.02 -19.11
C ALA A 67 -21.11 -28.92 -20.04
N GLU A 68 -20.30 -29.82 -19.47
CA GLU A 68 -19.55 -30.82 -20.25
C GLU A 68 -20.49 -31.75 -21.03
N TRP A 69 -21.57 -32.22 -20.40
CA TRP A 69 -22.59 -33.04 -21.08
C TRP A 69 -23.34 -32.28 -22.17
N ALA A 70 -23.49 -30.95 -22.02
CA ALA A 70 -24.05 -30.09 -23.05
C ALA A 70 -23.13 -29.91 -24.26
N GLY A 71 -21.90 -30.44 -24.20
CA GLY A 71 -20.91 -30.35 -25.28
C GLY A 71 -20.03 -29.11 -25.20
N ILE A 72 -19.91 -28.48 -24.03
CA ILE A 72 -19.09 -27.27 -23.84
C ILE A 72 -17.66 -27.70 -23.52
N THR A 73 -16.71 -27.38 -24.39
CA THR A 73 -15.32 -27.85 -24.25
C THR A 73 -14.60 -27.17 -23.08
N GLU A 74 -14.87 -25.88 -22.84
CA GLU A 74 -14.26 -25.09 -21.77
C GLU A 74 -15.16 -24.92 -20.53
N ALA A 75 -16.01 -25.92 -20.25
CA ALA A 75 -17.00 -25.88 -19.17
C ALA A 75 -16.42 -25.44 -17.82
N ALA A 76 -15.29 -26.03 -17.40
CA ALA A 76 -14.64 -25.70 -16.14
C ALA A 76 -14.17 -24.23 -16.08
N ALA A 77 -13.49 -23.75 -17.13
CA ALA A 77 -12.99 -22.38 -17.20
C ALA A 77 -14.14 -21.36 -17.25
N LEU A 78 -15.21 -21.66 -18.01
CA LEU A 78 -16.41 -20.84 -18.09
C LEU A 78 -17.09 -20.70 -16.72
N VAL A 79 -17.30 -21.81 -16.01
CA VAL A 79 -17.93 -21.81 -14.69
C VAL A 79 -17.05 -21.10 -13.66
N GLU A 80 -15.72 -21.26 -13.74
CA GLU A 80 -14.78 -20.52 -12.90
C GLU A 80 -14.85 -19.01 -13.14
N ALA A 81 -14.89 -18.58 -14.40
CA ALA A 81 -15.02 -17.17 -14.75
C ALA A 81 -16.40 -16.58 -14.37
N LEU A 82 -17.43 -17.42 -14.24
CA LEU A 82 -18.78 -17.02 -13.81
C LEU A 82 -19.02 -17.19 -12.31
N ALA A 83 -18.03 -17.67 -11.54
CA ALA A 83 -18.24 -18.03 -10.15
C ALA A 83 -18.78 -16.86 -9.31
N ASP A 84 -18.34 -15.63 -9.60
CA ASP A 84 -18.83 -14.42 -8.93
C ASP A 84 -19.97 -13.69 -9.68
N GLY A 85 -20.45 -14.28 -10.78
CA GLY A 85 -21.50 -13.77 -11.66
C GLY A 85 -21.08 -12.66 -12.63
N TYR A 86 -19.80 -12.30 -12.69
CA TYR A 86 -19.30 -11.27 -13.59
C TYR A 86 -17.96 -11.69 -14.21
N ILE A 87 -17.99 -11.98 -15.51
CA ILE A 87 -16.76 -12.21 -16.27
C ILE A 87 -16.10 -10.86 -16.54
N SER A 88 -14.99 -10.58 -15.86
CA SER A 88 -14.17 -9.38 -16.08
C SER A 88 -13.47 -9.41 -17.45
N PRO A 89 -12.97 -8.26 -17.97
CA PRO A 89 -12.22 -8.24 -19.23
C PRO A 89 -11.02 -9.20 -19.24
N ARG A 90 -10.36 -9.36 -18.08
CA ARG A 90 -9.24 -10.30 -17.93
C ARG A 90 -9.72 -11.74 -18.03
N GLU A 91 -10.76 -12.13 -17.31
CA GLU A 91 -11.30 -13.49 -17.40
C GLU A 91 -11.82 -13.80 -18.81
N MET A 92 -12.48 -12.82 -19.45
CA MET A 92 -12.93 -12.95 -20.84
C MET A 92 -11.76 -13.22 -21.79
N SER A 93 -10.60 -12.59 -21.58
CA SER A 93 -9.40 -12.82 -22.40
C SER A 93 -8.77 -14.21 -22.23
N LEU A 94 -9.13 -14.92 -21.16
CA LEU A 94 -8.65 -16.28 -20.87
C LEU A 94 -9.58 -17.37 -21.42
N LEU A 95 -10.80 -16.99 -21.87
CA LEU A 95 -11.78 -17.91 -22.46
C LEU A 95 -11.64 -17.94 -23.97
N ASP A 96 -11.82 -19.10 -24.59
CA ASP A 96 -11.99 -19.22 -26.04
C ASP A 96 -13.42 -18.84 -26.44
N THR A 97 -13.65 -17.53 -26.58
CA THR A 97 -14.98 -17.00 -26.91
C THR A 97 -15.48 -17.42 -28.30
N GLU A 98 -14.58 -17.74 -29.23
CA GLU A 98 -14.96 -18.20 -30.58
C GLU A 98 -15.51 -19.63 -30.50
N THR A 99 -14.79 -20.52 -29.80
CA THR A 99 -15.26 -21.89 -29.56
C THR A 99 -16.57 -21.90 -28.76
N LEU A 100 -16.70 -21.07 -27.71
CA LEU A 100 -17.93 -20.97 -26.92
C LEU A 100 -19.13 -20.48 -27.76
N GLU A 101 -18.93 -19.53 -28.68
CA GLU A 101 -19.99 -19.07 -29.59
C GLU A 101 -20.42 -20.16 -30.58
N ASP A 102 -19.47 -20.95 -31.10
CA ASP A 102 -19.73 -22.11 -31.95
C ASP A 102 -20.49 -23.22 -31.20
N GLU A 103 -20.17 -23.42 -29.92
CA GLU A 103 -20.89 -24.30 -28.99
C GLU A 103 -22.25 -23.72 -28.55
N GLY A 104 -22.58 -22.49 -28.96
CA GLY A 104 -23.87 -21.87 -28.75
C GLY A 104 -24.00 -21.04 -27.47
N ILE A 105 -22.90 -20.58 -26.90
CA ILE A 105 -22.86 -19.69 -25.74
C ILE A 105 -22.35 -18.31 -26.16
N THR A 106 -23.11 -17.27 -25.86
CA THR A 106 -22.64 -15.90 -25.95
C THR A 106 -22.89 -15.15 -24.64
N PHE A 107 -22.19 -14.04 -24.46
CA PHE A 107 -22.20 -13.26 -23.22
C PHE A 107 -22.97 -11.95 -23.40
N ASP A 108 -23.83 -11.63 -22.46
CA ASP A 108 -24.51 -10.33 -22.36
C ASP A 108 -24.16 -9.67 -21.02
N GLN A 109 -23.28 -8.68 -21.06
CA GLN A 109 -22.93 -7.90 -19.87
C GLN A 109 -24.06 -6.91 -19.55
N ARG A 110 -24.72 -7.12 -18.40
CA ARG A 110 -25.78 -6.25 -17.92
C ARG A 110 -25.31 -5.45 -16.72
N ARG A 111 -25.60 -4.14 -16.77
CA ARG A 111 -25.40 -3.21 -15.66
C ARG A 111 -26.73 -2.60 -15.27
N SER A 112 -27.05 -2.63 -13.98
CA SER A 112 -28.16 -1.86 -13.43
C SER A 112 -27.65 -0.93 -12.33
N TRP A 113 -28.23 0.27 -12.25
CA TRP A 113 -27.86 1.28 -11.27
C TRP A 113 -29.08 1.68 -10.44
N HIS A 114 -28.94 1.58 -9.13
CA HIS A 114 -29.85 2.15 -8.16
C HIS A 114 -29.15 3.27 -7.40
N SER A 115 -29.71 4.48 -7.39
CA SER A 115 -29.19 5.59 -6.61
C SER A 115 -30.22 6.07 -5.59
N ARG A 116 -29.72 6.47 -4.42
CA ARG A 116 -30.49 7.08 -3.36
C ARG A 116 -29.74 8.31 -2.86
N ILE A 117 -30.37 9.47 -3.03
CA ILE A 117 -29.86 10.75 -2.55
C ILE A 117 -30.74 11.17 -1.37
N TRP A 118 -30.13 11.38 -0.21
CA TRP A 118 -30.76 11.95 0.96
C TRP A 118 -29.92 13.13 1.44
N MET A 119 -30.28 14.33 0.98
CA MET A 119 -29.66 15.58 1.40
C MET A 119 -30.79 16.53 1.84
N PRO A 120 -31.10 16.61 3.15
CA PRO A 120 -32.05 17.60 3.65
C PRO A 120 -31.42 19.00 3.62
N ARG A 121 -32.26 20.04 3.47
CA ARG A 121 -31.83 21.45 3.31
C ARG A 121 -30.94 21.69 2.08
N LEU A 122 -31.20 20.96 0.98
CA LEU A 122 -30.59 21.33 -0.29
C LEU A 122 -30.89 22.80 -0.62
N PRO A 123 -29.89 23.55 -1.09
CA PRO A 123 -30.02 24.97 -1.35
C PRO A 123 -30.97 25.21 -2.52
N ALA A 124 -31.61 26.38 -2.55
CA ALA A 124 -32.22 26.88 -3.78
C ALA A 124 -31.07 27.24 -4.74
N GLY A 125 -30.80 26.41 -5.73
CA GLY A 125 -29.66 26.58 -6.63
C GLY A 125 -29.39 25.38 -7.52
N GLU A 126 -28.21 25.39 -8.15
CA GLU A 126 -27.73 24.30 -8.99
C GLU A 126 -26.98 23.28 -8.12
N ILE A 127 -27.33 22.01 -8.30
CA ILE A 127 -26.68 20.84 -7.70
C ILE A 127 -26.25 19.97 -8.87
N LYS A 128 -24.95 19.80 -9.03
CA LYS A 128 -24.36 18.89 -10.01
C LYS A 128 -23.69 17.75 -9.28
N LEU A 129 -24.08 16.54 -9.65
CA LEU A 129 -23.51 15.30 -9.17
C LEU A 129 -23.26 14.47 -10.41
N ASP A 130 -22.02 14.48 -10.84
CA ASP A 130 -21.58 13.83 -12.04
C ASP A 130 -20.73 12.63 -11.66
N TYR A 131 -20.96 11.56 -12.39
CA TYR A 131 -20.33 10.29 -12.15
C TYR A 131 -19.96 9.67 -13.48
N LYS A 132 -18.69 9.26 -13.59
CA LYS A 132 -18.12 8.78 -14.83
C LYS A 132 -17.27 7.54 -14.57
N VAL A 133 -17.41 6.56 -15.47
CA VAL A 133 -16.52 5.40 -15.54
C VAL A 133 -15.87 5.41 -16.91
N GLU A 134 -14.56 5.37 -16.91
CA GLU A 134 -13.77 5.19 -18.12
C GLU A 134 -12.87 3.98 -17.94
N ILE A 135 -12.70 3.22 -19.02
CA ILE A 135 -11.74 2.13 -19.09
C ILE A 135 -10.78 2.52 -20.19
N GLU A 136 -9.57 2.93 -19.81
CA GLU A 136 -8.51 3.29 -20.74
C GLU A 136 -7.33 2.35 -20.47
N ASN A 137 -6.84 1.68 -21.52
CA ASN A 137 -5.75 0.69 -21.42
C ASN A 137 -6.00 -0.37 -20.33
N ASP A 138 -7.23 -0.89 -20.23
CA ASP A 138 -7.66 -1.87 -19.22
C ASP A 138 -7.58 -1.38 -17.75
N ILE A 139 -7.37 -0.08 -17.53
CA ILE A 139 -7.39 0.55 -16.21
C ILE A 139 -8.77 1.19 -16.01
N PRO A 140 -9.63 0.61 -15.15
CA PRO A 140 -10.88 1.26 -14.78
C PRO A 140 -10.58 2.50 -13.93
N THR A 141 -11.12 3.62 -14.38
CA THR A 141 -11.01 4.93 -13.75
C THR A 141 -12.40 5.42 -13.37
N PHE A 142 -12.57 5.69 -12.09
CA PHE A 142 -13.82 6.12 -11.48
C PHE A 142 -13.72 7.58 -11.12
N GLN A 143 -14.61 8.41 -11.65
CA GLN A 143 -14.63 9.83 -11.37
C GLN A 143 -15.94 10.22 -10.68
N ILE A 144 -15.81 10.96 -9.58
CA ILE A 144 -16.89 11.58 -8.83
C ILE A 144 -16.67 13.09 -8.87
N GLU A 145 -17.63 13.81 -9.44
CA GLU A 145 -17.67 15.26 -9.42
C GLU A 145 -18.92 15.70 -8.66
N ALA A 146 -18.74 16.59 -7.68
CA ALA A 146 -19.84 17.20 -6.95
C ALA A 146 -19.66 18.71 -6.91
N SER A 147 -20.74 19.43 -7.26
CA SER A 147 -20.82 20.88 -7.11
C SER A 147 -22.14 21.26 -6.47
N LEU A 148 -22.07 21.88 -5.30
CA LEU A 148 -23.21 22.37 -4.53
C LEU A 148 -23.02 23.87 -4.32
N LYS A 149 -23.85 24.68 -4.96
CA LYS A 149 -23.86 26.12 -4.69
C LYS A 149 -24.66 26.41 -3.43
N ASP A 150 -24.16 27.29 -2.57
CA ASP A 150 -24.96 27.85 -1.48
C ASP A 150 -25.46 26.80 -0.44
N TYR A 151 -24.75 25.68 -0.32
CA TYR A 151 -25.10 24.55 0.55
C TYR A 151 -24.92 24.88 2.03
N THR A 152 -25.92 24.51 2.82
CA THR A 152 -25.86 24.48 4.29
C THR A 152 -26.17 23.05 4.72
N PRO A 153 -25.21 22.34 5.32
CA PRO A 153 -25.42 20.95 5.68
C PRO A 153 -26.44 20.88 6.83
N PHE A 154 -27.30 19.87 6.79
CA PHE A 154 -28.21 19.60 7.90
C PHE A 154 -27.52 18.92 9.08
N ARG A 155 -26.37 18.28 8.84
CA ARG A 155 -25.60 17.50 9.80
C ARG A 155 -24.11 17.71 9.57
N PRO A 156 -23.27 17.52 10.59
CA PRO A 156 -21.83 17.72 10.47
C PRO A 156 -21.11 16.60 9.68
N VAL A 157 -21.84 15.78 8.92
CA VAL A 157 -21.29 14.66 8.15
C VAL A 157 -21.96 14.60 6.79
N LEU A 158 -21.16 14.45 5.74
CA LEU A 158 -21.58 14.10 4.38
C LEU A 158 -20.93 12.77 3.99
N THR A 159 -21.75 11.85 3.50
CA THR A 159 -21.28 10.55 2.99
C THR A 159 -21.63 10.38 1.52
N ILE A 160 -20.65 9.99 0.71
CA ILE A 160 -20.84 9.56 -0.68
C ILE A 160 -20.41 8.10 -0.75
N GLN A 161 -21.31 7.21 -1.16
CA GLN A 161 -21.04 5.78 -1.23
C GLN A 161 -21.49 5.24 -2.58
N LEU A 162 -20.67 4.38 -3.20
CA LEU A 162 -21.01 3.67 -4.42
C LEU A 162 -20.56 2.23 -4.28
N ASN A 163 -21.49 1.28 -4.28
CA ASN A 163 -21.18 -0.14 -4.09
C ASN A 163 -21.36 -0.92 -5.39
N GLY A 164 -20.55 -1.96 -5.59
CA GLY A 164 -20.72 -3.01 -6.60
C GLY A 164 -20.29 -2.64 -8.03
N LEU A 165 -19.78 -1.44 -8.24
CA LEU A 165 -19.33 -1.02 -9.56
C LEU A 165 -18.00 -1.69 -9.92
N SER A 166 -17.95 -2.46 -11.00
CA SER A 166 -16.77 -3.24 -11.38
C SER A 166 -16.26 -4.08 -10.20
N ARG A 167 -17.21 -4.55 -9.38
CA ARG A 167 -16.97 -5.27 -8.12
C ARG A 167 -16.14 -4.48 -7.10
N ALA A 168 -16.07 -3.17 -7.24
CA ALA A 168 -15.48 -2.25 -6.29
C ALA A 168 -16.55 -1.46 -5.51
N ASP A 169 -16.30 -1.25 -4.22
CA ASP A 169 -17.07 -0.33 -3.38
C ASP A 169 -16.22 0.90 -3.05
N SER A 170 -16.78 2.09 -3.24
CA SER A 170 -16.15 3.37 -2.94
C SER A 170 -16.94 4.11 -1.87
N LEU A 171 -16.25 4.73 -0.93
CA LEU A 171 -16.82 5.48 0.19
C LEU A 171 -15.99 6.74 0.43
N ILE A 172 -16.65 7.89 0.44
CA ILE A 172 -16.11 9.17 0.89
C ILE A 172 -16.94 9.63 2.09
N VAL A 173 -16.26 9.97 3.19
CA VAL A 173 -16.88 10.51 4.41
C VAL A 173 -16.18 11.81 4.77
N LEU A 174 -16.93 12.90 4.80
CA LEU A 174 -16.48 14.22 5.23
C LEU A 174 -17.18 14.55 6.55
N THR A 175 -16.42 14.80 7.61
CA THR A 175 -16.94 15.05 8.96
C THR A 175 -16.43 16.39 9.50
N GLY A 176 -17.21 17.01 10.38
CA GLY A 176 -16.89 18.30 10.99
C GLY A 176 -17.53 19.49 10.29
N LEU A 177 -18.53 19.25 9.43
CA LEU A 177 -19.18 20.31 8.67
C LEU A 177 -20.02 21.25 9.58
N ASP A 178 -19.90 22.58 9.46
CA ASP A 178 -20.74 23.53 10.22
C ASP A 178 -22.15 23.62 9.63
N ILE A 179 -23.16 23.32 10.45
CA ILE A 179 -24.58 23.32 10.08
C ILE A 179 -25.24 24.70 10.02
N ASN A 180 -24.49 25.75 10.37
CA ASN A 180 -24.97 27.14 10.38
C ASN A 180 -24.34 27.98 9.28
N VAL A 181 -23.32 27.45 8.59
CA VAL A 181 -22.60 28.16 7.54
C VAL A 181 -23.15 27.76 6.17
N LYS A 182 -23.25 28.75 5.28
CA LYS A 182 -23.64 28.58 3.89
C LYS A 182 -22.39 28.71 3.03
N ARG A 183 -22.13 27.75 2.14
CA ARG A 183 -20.91 27.72 1.32
C ARG A 183 -21.10 27.03 -0.01
N ASN A 184 -20.17 27.28 -0.91
CA ASN A 184 -20.06 26.49 -2.13
C ASN A 184 -19.16 25.29 -1.84
N VAL A 185 -19.51 24.15 -2.41
CA VAL A 185 -18.73 22.91 -2.30
C VAL A 185 -18.42 22.44 -3.70
N THR A 186 -17.15 22.19 -3.98
CA THR A 186 -16.67 21.52 -5.19
C THR A 186 -15.74 20.38 -4.80
N LEU A 187 -15.96 19.22 -5.40
CA LEU A 187 -15.16 18.03 -5.23
C LEU A 187 -14.98 17.39 -6.60
N ASN A 188 -13.73 17.12 -6.97
CA ASN A 188 -13.39 16.22 -8.06
C ASN A 188 -12.49 15.14 -7.48
N ALA A 189 -12.91 13.89 -7.59
CA ALA A 189 -12.19 12.75 -7.07
C ALA A 189 -12.14 11.68 -8.14
N THR A 190 -10.93 11.26 -8.49
CA THR A 190 -10.66 10.17 -9.41
C THR A 190 -9.98 9.05 -8.66
N VAL A 191 -10.45 7.82 -8.87
CA VAL A 191 -9.85 6.63 -8.30
C VAL A 191 -9.65 5.62 -9.41
N SER A 192 -8.44 5.09 -9.56
CA SER A 192 -8.14 4.10 -10.58
C SER A 192 -7.32 2.95 -10.00
N THR A 193 -7.53 1.75 -10.52
CA THR A 193 -6.81 0.55 -10.07
C THR A 193 -6.11 -0.09 -11.25
N GLN A 194 -4.80 0.10 -11.33
CA GLN A 194 -3.95 -0.56 -12.30
C GLN A 194 -3.67 -2.00 -11.84
N SER A 195 -4.04 -2.99 -12.64
CA SER A 195 -4.05 -4.40 -12.22
C SER A 195 -3.39 -5.40 -13.17
N ASP A 196 -2.81 -4.89 -14.26
CA ASP A 196 -1.88 -5.60 -15.14
C ASP A 196 -0.55 -5.91 -14.43
N LEU A 197 -0.24 -5.20 -13.35
CA LEU A 197 0.93 -5.43 -12.51
C LEU A 197 0.76 -6.64 -11.59
N LEU A 198 1.89 -7.28 -11.25
CA LEU A 198 1.94 -8.38 -10.28
C LEU A 198 1.35 -7.97 -8.91
N ILE A 199 1.58 -6.71 -8.53
CA ILE A 199 0.97 -6.07 -7.36
C ILE A 199 0.14 -4.90 -7.89
N PRO A 200 -1.19 -4.95 -7.78
CA PRO A 200 -2.01 -3.87 -8.29
C PRO A 200 -1.77 -2.56 -7.54
N ARG A 201 -1.88 -1.46 -8.27
CA ARG A 201 -1.70 -0.09 -7.75
C ARG A 201 -3.02 0.65 -7.79
N THR A 202 -3.44 1.18 -6.66
CA THR A 202 -4.57 2.09 -6.57
C THR A 202 -4.06 3.52 -6.57
N THR A 203 -4.61 4.35 -7.44
CA THR A 203 -4.33 5.79 -7.49
C THR A 203 -5.58 6.55 -7.07
N ILE A 204 -5.43 7.53 -6.17
CA ILE A 204 -6.43 8.49 -5.76
C ILE A 204 -5.91 9.86 -6.17
N ASP A 205 -6.69 10.58 -6.97
CA ASP A 205 -6.39 11.95 -7.40
C ASP A 205 -7.59 12.83 -7.06
N MET A 206 -7.37 13.90 -6.31
CA MET A 206 -8.44 14.73 -5.78
C MET A 206 -8.08 16.21 -5.76
N THR A 207 -9.05 17.03 -6.15
CA THR A 207 -9.09 18.47 -5.96
C THR A 207 -10.41 18.84 -5.31
N TYR A 208 -10.40 19.70 -4.30
CA TYR A 208 -11.64 20.13 -3.66
C TYR A 208 -11.56 21.53 -3.07
N ASP A 209 -12.73 22.14 -2.91
CA ASP A 209 -12.98 23.33 -2.09
C ASP A 209 -14.31 23.10 -1.38
N LEU A 210 -14.26 22.91 -0.07
CA LEU A 210 -15.43 22.65 0.77
C LEU A 210 -15.91 23.92 1.49
N GLY A 211 -15.16 25.02 1.37
CA GLY A 211 -15.39 26.30 2.05
C GLY A 211 -15.12 26.32 3.55
N GLU A 212 -14.80 25.18 4.17
CA GLU A 212 -14.41 25.09 5.58
C GLU A 212 -13.52 23.88 5.84
N ARG A 213 -12.73 23.98 6.91
CA ARG A 213 -11.86 22.92 7.39
C ARG A 213 -12.69 21.80 8.03
N LEU A 214 -12.31 20.56 7.79
CA LEU A 214 -13.01 19.39 8.28
C LEU A 214 -12.31 18.80 9.51
N GLU A 215 -13.07 18.16 10.39
CA GLU A 215 -12.50 17.37 11.49
C GLU A 215 -11.76 16.14 10.94
N HIS A 216 -12.36 15.45 9.97
CA HIS A 216 -11.67 14.42 9.20
C HIS A 216 -12.33 14.20 7.84
N ALA A 217 -11.49 13.85 6.85
CA ALA A 217 -11.90 13.38 5.54
C ALA A 217 -11.39 11.95 5.34
N ARG A 218 -12.24 11.05 4.87
CA ARG A 218 -11.90 9.64 4.65
C ARG A 218 -12.36 9.19 3.27
N ILE A 219 -11.49 8.51 2.56
CA ILE A 219 -11.75 7.84 1.29
C ILE A 219 -11.42 6.36 1.48
N LEU A 220 -12.30 5.48 1.05
CA LEU A 220 -12.10 4.05 1.08
C LEU A 220 -12.56 3.46 -0.24
N GLN A 221 -11.74 2.60 -0.82
CA GLN A 221 -12.08 1.76 -1.96
C GLN A 221 -11.82 0.30 -1.60
N LEU A 222 -12.77 -0.57 -1.90
CA LEU A 222 -12.67 -2.01 -1.72
C LEU A 222 -12.91 -2.68 -3.07
N ASP A 223 -11.84 -3.09 -3.75
CA ASP A 223 -11.91 -3.95 -4.93
C ASP A 223 -12.09 -5.40 -4.46
N ARG A 224 -13.32 -5.93 -4.63
CA ARG A 224 -13.65 -7.29 -4.20
C ARG A 224 -13.12 -8.34 -5.16
N LEU A 225 -13.00 -8.02 -6.45
CA LEU A 225 -12.47 -8.92 -7.48
C LEU A 225 -11.02 -9.28 -7.18
N ARG A 226 -10.24 -8.29 -6.74
CA ARG A 226 -8.79 -8.45 -6.49
C ARG A 226 -8.43 -8.64 -5.03
N GLY A 227 -9.39 -8.50 -4.11
CA GLY A 227 -9.13 -8.55 -2.69
C GLY A 227 -8.20 -7.42 -2.24
N ILE A 228 -8.49 -6.19 -2.67
CA ILE A 228 -7.70 -5.00 -2.34
C ILE A 228 -8.59 -4.01 -1.60
N ARG A 229 -8.11 -3.48 -0.49
CA ARG A 229 -8.76 -2.39 0.24
C ARG A 229 -7.78 -1.23 0.39
N THR A 230 -8.10 -0.11 -0.24
CA THR A 230 -7.31 1.12 -0.16
C THR A 230 -8.07 2.13 0.68
N GLU A 231 -7.38 2.78 1.60
CA GLU A 231 -7.96 3.74 2.53
C GLU A 231 -7.02 4.93 2.70
N MET A 232 -7.58 6.13 2.56
CA MET A 232 -6.92 7.38 2.86
C MET A 232 -7.75 8.13 3.90
N MET A 233 -7.11 8.63 4.94
CA MET A 233 -7.78 9.43 5.98
C MET A 233 -6.91 10.61 6.35
N MET A 234 -7.50 11.79 6.42
CA MET A 234 -6.82 13.02 6.84
C MET A 234 -7.58 13.64 8.00
N PHE A 235 -6.87 13.94 9.09
CA PHE A 235 -7.41 14.59 10.28
C PHE A 235 -7.14 16.08 10.22
N ASN A 236 -8.12 16.86 10.65
CA ASN A 236 -8.10 18.32 10.50
C ASN A 236 -7.86 18.70 9.03
N ALA A 237 -8.62 18.11 8.11
CA ALA A 237 -8.41 18.25 6.68
C ALA A 237 -8.67 19.71 6.23
N PRO A 238 -7.78 20.31 5.39
CA PRO A 238 -7.89 21.69 4.93
C PRO A 238 -9.20 21.95 4.17
N ALA A 239 -9.61 23.22 4.12
CA ALA A 239 -10.86 23.61 3.47
C ALA A 239 -10.82 23.44 1.94
N ALA A 240 -9.65 23.68 1.34
CA ALA A 240 -9.39 23.48 -0.07
C ALA A 240 -8.04 22.77 -0.28
N VAL A 241 -7.96 22.02 -1.36
CA VAL A 241 -6.74 21.33 -1.83
C VAL A 241 -6.69 21.45 -3.34
N ASP A 242 -5.60 22.02 -3.85
CA ASP A 242 -5.37 22.17 -5.29
C ASP A 242 -5.02 20.81 -5.92
N GLN A 243 -4.20 20.02 -5.21
CA GLN A 243 -3.78 18.69 -5.63
C GLN A 243 -3.58 17.79 -4.42
N LEU A 244 -4.27 16.66 -4.41
CA LEU A 244 -4.02 15.52 -3.53
C LEU A 244 -3.89 14.29 -4.42
N TYR A 245 -2.68 13.76 -4.53
CA TYR A 245 -2.38 12.56 -5.27
C TYR A 245 -1.83 11.51 -4.33
N ALA A 246 -2.39 10.30 -4.36
CA ALA A 246 -1.91 9.18 -3.59
C ALA A 246 -1.88 7.94 -4.47
N LYS A 247 -0.76 7.19 -4.42
CA LYS A 247 -0.63 5.93 -5.15
C LYS A 247 -0.09 4.85 -4.22
N VAL A 248 -0.84 3.77 -4.07
CA VAL A 248 -0.57 2.69 -3.13
C VAL A 248 -0.58 1.36 -3.87
N GLY A 249 0.38 0.51 -3.61
CA GLY A 249 0.60 -0.73 -4.33
C GLY A 249 1.88 -1.35 -3.83
N ASP A 250 2.70 -1.81 -4.76
CA ASP A 250 4.15 -2.01 -4.59
C ASP A 250 4.94 -0.72 -4.29
N ILE A 251 4.32 0.44 -4.49
CA ILE A 251 4.87 1.76 -4.14
C ILE A 251 3.92 2.48 -3.18
N LEU A 252 4.47 3.41 -2.41
CA LEU A 252 3.75 4.34 -1.56
C LEU A 252 4.12 5.76 -2.00
N GLN A 253 3.19 6.47 -2.63
CA GLN A 253 3.40 7.84 -3.07
C GLN A 253 2.27 8.73 -2.53
N ALA A 254 2.62 9.93 -2.07
CA ALA A 254 1.69 10.95 -1.63
C ALA A 254 2.22 12.33 -2.03
N ASP A 255 1.43 13.06 -2.82
CA ASP A 255 1.68 14.45 -3.21
C ASP A 255 0.53 15.32 -2.75
N LEU A 256 0.84 16.46 -2.15
CA LEU A 256 -0.15 17.37 -1.58
C LEU A 256 0.24 18.82 -1.86
N VAL A 257 -0.72 19.60 -2.34
CA VAL A 257 -0.61 21.05 -2.53
C VAL A 257 -1.86 21.72 -1.98
N VAL A 258 -1.69 22.49 -0.91
CA VAL A 258 -2.76 23.24 -0.24
C VAL A 258 -2.54 24.73 -0.43
N PRO A 259 -3.55 25.53 -0.80
CA PRO A 259 -3.41 26.99 -0.88
C PRO A 259 -2.92 27.61 0.45
N PRO A 260 -2.01 28.60 0.45
CA PRO A 260 -1.51 29.21 1.68
C PRO A 260 -2.58 29.76 2.63
N ALA A 261 -3.75 30.15 2.10
CA ALA A 261 -4.88 30.64 2.89
C ALA A 261 -5.56 29.55 3.75
N ASP A 262 -5.41 28.28 3.36
CA ASP A 262 -6.06 27.12 3.99
C ASP A 262 -5.11 26.26 4.85
N ARG A 263 -3.85 26.70 4.97
CA ARG A 263 -2.80 26.10 5.81
C ARG A 263 -2.91 26.56 7.28
N ILE A 264 -2.39 25.74 8.19
CA ILE A 264 -2.08 26.11 9.58
C ILE A 264 -0.58 26.41 9.66
N GLY A 265 -0.23 27.70 9.55
CA GLY A 265 1.18 28.08 9.43
C GLY A 265 1.75 27.54 8.11
N ILE A 266 2.74 26.64 8.19
CA ILE A 266 3.34 25.97 7.03
C ILE A 266 2.66 24.64 6.68
N ASN A 267 1.91 24.05 7.62
CA ASN A 267 1.31 22.71 7.53
C ASN A 267 -0.13 22.75 6.99
N SER A 268 -0.59 21.65 6.41
CA SER A 268 -1.93 21.50 5.83
C SER A 268 -2.91 20.80 6.77
N ALA A 269 -2.47 19.77 7.51
CA ALA A 269 -3.32 18.88 8.30
C ALA A 269 -2.57 18.33 9.51
N ASP A 270 -3.31 17.87 10.53
CA ASP A 270 -2.68 17.33 11.74
C ASP A 270 -2.04 15.96 11.47
N SER A 271 -2.71 15.14 10.66
CA SER A 271 -2.18 13.85 10.23
C SER A 271 -2.88 13.32 8.98
N MET A 272 -2.17 12.46 8.24
CA MET A 272 -2.68 11.74 7.08
C MET A 272 -2.25 10.28 7.15
N MET A 273 -3.21 9.38 6.93
CA MET A 273 -2.99 7.94 6.79
C MET A 273 -3.30 7.53 5.36
N LEU A 274 -2.43 6.69 4.80
CA LEU A 274 -2.62 6.01 3.54
C LEU A 274 -2.34 4.52 3.74
N GLN A 275 -3.30 3.66 3.44
CA GLN A 275 -3.19 2.22 3.65
C GLN A 275 -3.74 1.46 2.47
N GLN A 276 -3.05 0.40 2.06
CA GLN A 276 -3.59 -0.65 1.21
C GLN A 276 -3.46 -2.00 1.90
N LEU A 277 -4.56 -2.74 1.98
CA LEU A 277 -4.59 -4.13 2.39
C LEU A 277 -4.74 -4.99 1.14
N ARG A 278 -3.90 -6.03 1.04
CA ARG A 278 -4.00 -7.04 -0.01
C ARG A 278 -4.37 -8.39 0.61
N LYS A 279 -5.38 -9.06 0.05
CA LYS A 279 -5.81 -10.39 0.47
C LYS A 279 -4.97 -11.44 -0.24
N ILE A 280 -4.23 -12.25 0.52
CA ILE A 280 -3.41 -13.36 0.05
C ILE A 280 -3.62 -14.54 0.99
N ASP A 281 -3.90 -15.72 0.45
CA ASP A 281 -4.21 -16.94 1.21
C ASP A 281 -5.35 -16.74 2.24
N GLY A 282 -6.35 -15.92 1.88
CA GLY A 282 -7.47 -15.59 2.75
C GLY A 282 -7.19 -14.55 3.84
N LEU A 283 -5.93 -14.12 4.01
CA LEU A 283 -5.50 -13.16 5.03
C LEU A 283 -5.19 -11.79 4.42
N TRP A 284 -5.44 -10.72 5.16
CA TRP A 284 -5.17 -9.34 4.74
C TRP A 284 -3.79 -8.89 5.21
N TRP A 285 -2.97 -8.44 4.29
CA TRP A 285 -1.61 -7.95 4.54
C TRP A 285 -1.52 -6.44 4.26
N PRO A 286 -1.09 -5.62 5.23
CA PRO A 286 -1.04 -4.17 5.09
C PRO A 286 0.24 -3.65 4.44
N ALA A 287 0.07 -2.54 3.72
CA ALA A 287 1.07 -1.53 3.45
C ALA A 287 0.49 -0.19 3.90
N THR A 288 1.11 0.43 4.90
CA THR A 288 0.59 1.61 5.60
C THR A 288 1.64 2.69 5.64
N MET A 289 1.20 3.92 5.41
CA MET A 289 1.94 5.15 5.62
C MET A 289 1.10 6.05 6.51
N PHE A 290 1.73 6.63 7.52
CA PHE A 290 1.13 7.60 8.40
C PHE A 290 2.07 8.80 8.53
N ILE A 291 1.51 9.98 8.36
CA ILE A 291 2.22 11.25 8.42
C ILE A 291 1.56 12.07 9.51
N ARG A 292 2.35 12.66 10.38
CA ARG A 292 1.91 13.67 11.35
C ARG A 292 2.50 15.01 10.96
N ASP A 293 1.76 16.08 11.25
CA ASP A 293 2.17 17.45 10.94
C ASP A 293 2.39 17.58 9.42
N VAL A 294 1.32 17.28 8.66
CA VAL A 294 1.37 17.16 7.20
C VAL A 294 1.75 18.51 6.58
N PRO A 295 2.80 18.60 5.75
CA PRO A 295 3.21 19.86 5.14
C PRO A 295 2.14 20.46 4.20
N GLY A 296 2.19 21.77 3.98
CA GLY A 296 1.31 22.48 3.03
C GLY A 296 1.59 22.14 1.56
N GLU A 297 2.84 21.79 1.26
CA GLU A 297 3.34 21.29 -0.01
C GLU A 297 4.25 20.11 0.27
N MET A 298 3.96 18.95 -0.33
CA MET A 298 4.69 17.72 -0.10
C MET A 298 4.77 16.89 -1.37
N HIS A 299 5.94 16.32 -1.62
CA HIS A 299 6.18 15.19 -2.53
C HIS A 299 6.84 14.08 -1.72
N LEU A 300 6.21 12.92 -1.65
CA LEU A 300 6.77 11.75 -0.97
C LEU A 300 6.58 10.53 -1.85
N LYS A 301 7.66 9.83 -2.14
CA LYS A 301 7.64 8.57 -2.86
C LYS A 301 8.55 7.57 -2.17
N ALA A 302 7.98 6.46 -1.72
CA ALA A 302 8.70 5.28 -1.27
C ALA A 302 8.42 4.11 -2.22
N ALA A 303 9.45 3.58 -2.86
CA ALA A 303 9.31 2.52 -3.85
C ALA A 303 10.49 1.54 -3.77
N PRO A 304 10.30 0.24 -4.04
CA PRO A 304 11.41 -0.70 -4.15
C PRO A 304 12.37 -0.26 -5.26
N ALA A 305 13.67 -0.41 -4.99
CA ALA A 305 14.73 -0.21 -5.97
C ALA A 305 14.54 -1.19 -7.14
N ASN A 306 14.59 -0.65 -8.36
CA ASN A 306 14.38 -1.44 -9.58
C ASN A 306 15.69 -1.83 -10.29
N ASN A 307 16.83 -1.41 -9.76
CA ASN A 307 18.13 -1.78 -10.29
C ASN A 307 18.56 -3.13 -9.71
N PHE A 308 18.68 -4.13 -10.57
CA PHE A 308 19.07 -5.49 -10.19
C PHE A 308 20.23 -5.96 -11.06
N ASP A 309 21.29 -6.45 -10.42
CA ASP A 309 22.36 -7.18 -11.09
C ASP A 309 22.75 -8.39 -10.25
N ILE A 310 22.58 -9.57 -10.85
CA ILE A 310 22.86 -10.86 -10.21
C ILE A 310 24.35 -11.06 -9.92
N ASN A 311 25.24 -10.33 -10.59
CA ASN A 311 26.70 -10.43 -10.41
C ASN A 311 27.24 -9.51 -9.32
N GLU A 312 26.40 -8.59 -8.83
CA GLU A 312 26.77 -7.58 -7.84
C GLU A 312 26.17 -7.90 -6.47
N GLU A 313 26.38 -7.00 -5.51
CA GLU A 313 25.88 -7.14 -4.15
C GLU A 313 24.35 -7.14 -4.10
N GLN A 314 23.75 -8.25 -3.63
CA GLN A 314 22.30 -8.45 -3.61
C GLN A 314 21.60 -7.98 -2.32
N SER A 315 22.33 -7.56 -1.28
CA SER A 315 21.76 -7.31 0.05
C SER A 315 20.77 -6.14 0.08
N PHE A 316 21.07 -5.06 -0.64
CA PHE A 316 20.21 -3.87 -0.74
C PHE A 316 19.40 -3.81 -2.05
N GLN A 317 19.58 -4.77 -2.96
CA GLN A 317 18.74 -4.85 -4.16
C GLN A 317 17.28 -5.09 -3.77
N GLY A 318 16.38 -4.27 -4.32
CA GLY A 318 14.97 -4.26 -3.97
C GLY A 318 14.64 -3.62 -2.60
N MET A 319 15.60 -2.96 -1.95
CA MET A 319 15.33 -2.11 -0.78
C MET A 319 14.38 -0.96 -1.17
N PHE A 320 13.53 -0.51 -0.24
CA PHE A 320 12.74 0.70 -0.45
C PHE A 320 13.66 1.92 -0.56
N GLU A 321 13.55 2.63 -1.66
CA GLU A 321 14.09 3.97 -1.86
C GLU A 321 13.02 4.98 -1.45
N MET A 322 13.44 6.07 -0.83
CA MET A 322 12.60 7.20 -0.47
C MET A 322 13.10 8.46 -1.14
N ASP A 323 12.18 9.20 -1.75
CA ASP A 323 12.39 10.55 -2.24
C ASP A 323 11.31 11.44 -1.59
N TYR A 324 11.75 12.32 -0.71
CA TYR A 324 10.89 13.27 0.01
C TYR A 324 11.35 14.70 -0.22
N SER A 325 10.38 15.59 -0.45
CA SER A 325 10.57 17.03 -0.33
C SER A 325 9.31 17.71 0.16
N SER A 326 9.44 18.78 0.93
CA SER A 326 8.29 19.57 1.38
C SER A 326 8.64 21.03 1.66
N ASN A 327 7.64 21.80 2.08
CA ASN A 327 7.82 23.15 2.61
C ASN A 327 7.94 23.22 4.15
N SER A 328 8.15 22.08 4.82
CA SER A 328 8.27 21.97 6.29
C SER A 328 9.48 21.14 6.71
N ASP A 329 9.90 21.30 7.96
CA ASP A 329 10.99 20.58 8.63
C ASP A 329 10.55 19.85 9.92
N ASP A 330 9.24 19.73 10.16
CA ASP A 330 8.64 19.15 11.38
C ASP A 330 7.78 17.90 11.14
N MET A 331 7.83 17.33 9.94
CA MET A 331 6.96 16.20 9.58
C MET A 331 7.46 14.89 10.21
N ASP A 332 6.59 14.17 10.93
CA ASP A 332 6.86 12.80 11.35
C ASP A 332 6.30 11.80 10.33
N LEU A 333 7.04 10.72 10.07
CA LEU A 333 6.67 9.69 9.11
C LEU A 333 6.75 8.28 9.73
N PHE A 334 5.71 7.49 9.50
CA PHE A 334 5.69 6.07 9.76
C PHE A 334 5.33 5.33 8.47
N ILE A 335 6.12 4.33 8.11
CA ILE A 335 5.84 3.42 7.00
C ILE A 335 5.99 1.99 7.49
N GLU A 336 4.97 1.16 7.27
CA GLU A 336 5.06 -0.28 7.47
C GLU A 336 4.57 -1.00 6.22
N THR A 337 5.40 -1.88 5.65
CA THR A 337 5.01 -2.73 4.54
C THR A 337 5.27 -4.19 4.87
N LYS A 338 4.25 -5.03 4.73
CA LYS A 338 4.42 -6.49 4.81
C LYS A 338 4.92 -7.04 3.50
N GLY A 339 5.89 -7.96 3.56
CA GLY A 339 6.49 -8.55 2.37
C GLY A 339 5.45 -9.15 1.43
N LYS A 340 4.47 -9.85 1.99
CA LYS A 340 3.32 -10.40 1.25
C LYS A 340 2.48 -9.34 0.56
N ALA A 341 2.23 -8.18 1.18
CA ALA A 341 1.45 -7.10 0.57
C ALA A 341 2.14 -6.57 -0.70
N GLN A 342 3.47 -6.49 -0.67
CA GLN A 342 4.34 -5.93 -1.71
C GLN A 342 4.99 -7.00 -2.60
N ASN A 343 4.67 -8.28 -2.42
CA ASN A 343 5.37 -9.40 -3.07
C ASN A 343 6.92 -9.34 -2.98
N ILE A 344 7.45 -8.86 -1.86
CA ILE A 344 8.88 -8.83 -1.57
C ILE A 344 9.23 -9.77 -0.42
N ARG A 345 10.51 -10.12 -0.31
CA ARG A 345 11.04 -10.91 0.81
C ARG A 345 11.30 -9.99 2.01
N GLY A 346 10.50 -10.20 3.05
CA GLY A 346 10.61 -9.51 4.32
C GLY A 346 9.66 -8.32 4.49
N ASP A 347 9.47 -7.96 5.76
CA ASP A 347 8.69 -6.81 6.17
C ASP A 347 9.62 -5.61 6.40
N ASN A 348 9.13 -4.41 6.09
CA ASN A 348 9.84 -3.17 6.35
C ASN A 348 9.03 -2.28 7.31
N LEU A 349 9.75 -1.63 8.21
CA LEU A 349 9.24 -0.60 9.10
C LEU A 349 10.22 0.59 9.05
N MET A 350 9.69 1.79 8.85
CA MET A 350 10.44 3.02 8.97
C MET A 350 9.66 4.01 9.84
N LEU A 351 10.38 4.69 10.70
CA LEU A 351 9.92 5.76 11.56
C LEU A 351 10.90 6.91 11.39
N ALA A 352 10.41 8.11 11.14
CA ALA A 352 11.21 9.33 11.13
C ALA A 352 10.49 10.42 11.93
N GLU A 353 11.23 11.14 12.76
CA GLU A 353 10.74 12.32 13.48
C GLU A 353 11.43 13.58 12.93
N ASN A 354 10.66 14.64 12.73
CA ASN A 354 11.12 15.92 12.20
C ASN A 354 11.96 15.76 10.91
N LEU A 355 11.33 15.22 9.87
CA LEU A 355 11.97 15.11 8.55
C LEU A 355 12.22 16.51 7.97
N PRO A 356 13.45 16.79 7.50
CA PRO A 356 13.79 18.09 6.92
C PRO A 356 13.19 18.25 5.51
N ASP A 357 13.21 19.47 4.96
CA ASP A 357 12.58 19.81 3.67
C ASP A 357 13.03 18.96 2.46
N ARG A 358 14.13 18.21 2.57
CA ARG A 358 14.59 17.19 1.63
C ARG A 358 15.15 15.98 2.38
N PHE A 359 14.63 14.79 2.07
CA PHE A 359 15.19 13.51 2.53
C PHE A 359 15.20 12.51 1.38
N VAL A 360 16.34 11.85 1.17
CA VAL A 360 16.52 10.83 0.17
C VAL A 360 17.18 9.61 0.81
N MET A 361 16.64 8.44 0.54
CA MET A 361 17.23 7.16 0.86
C MET A 361 17.23 6.30 -0.40
N GLY A 362 18.33 5.67 -0.75
CA GLY A 362 18.43 4.94 -2.02
C GLY A 362 19.49 3.87 -2.04
N VAL A 363 19.53 3.11 -3.13
CA VAL A 363 20.62 2.17 -3.40
C VAL A 363 21.75 2.92 -4.12
N THR A 364 22.99 2.74 -3.66
CA THR A 364 24.18 3.36 -4.28
C THR A 364 24.61 2.62 -5.55
N GLU A 365 25.54 3.18 -6.33
CA GLU A 365 26.04 2.57 -7.57
C GLU A 365 26.70 1.20 -7.35
N ASP A 366 27.28 0.98 -6.16
CA ASP A 366 27.89 -0.29 -5.75
C ASP A 366 26.92 -1.21 -5.00
N TYR A 367 25.61 -0.97 -5.15
CA TYR A 367 24.53 -1.74 -4.52
C TYR A 367 24.59 -1.76 -2.98
N GLY A 368 25.14 -0.68 -2.42
CA GLY A 368 25.03 -0.28 -1.04
C GLY A 368 23.71 0.46 -0.74
N ALA A 369 23.66 1.17 0.39
CA ALA A 369 22.54 2.03 0.77
C ALA A 369 23.06 3.44 1.10
N SER A 370 22.32 4.48 0.71
CA SER A 370 22.63 5.86 1.09
C SER A 370 21.44 6.53 1.75
N ILE A 371 21.74 7.45 2.66
CA ILE A 371 20.82 8.39 3.28
C ILE A 371 21.40 9.78 3.07
N SER A 372 20.56 10.72 2.66
CA SER A 372 20.89 12.13 2.52
C SER A 372 19.71 13.00 2.96
N ALA A 373 19.96 13.95 3.84
CA ALA A 373 18.97 14.81 4.45
C ALA A 373 19.52 16.24 4.49
N SER A 374 18.68 17.22 4.20
CA SER A 374 19.03 18.64 4.24
C SER A 374 19.07 19.20 5.67
N GLY A 375 19.50 20.46 5.79
CA GLY A 375 19.45 21.20 7.05
C GLY A 375 20.27 20.54 8.15
N ASN A 376 19.66 20.31 9.32
CA ASN A 376 20.31 19.65 10.46
C ASN A 376 20.22 18.11 10.40
N GLY A 377 19.70 17.56 9.30
CA GLY A 377 19.42 16.14 9.16
C GLY A 377 18.10 15.73 9.81
N VAL A 378 17.77 14.44 9.70
CA VAL A 378 16.58 13.87 10.35
C VAL A 378 16.85 13.69 11.85
N GLU A 379 15.95 14.20 12.71
CA GLU A 379 16.17 14.20 14.16
C GLU A 379 16.27 12.78 14.70
N LYS A 380 15.29 11.93 14.37
CA LYS A 380 15.33 10.49 14.68
C LYS A 380 14.90 9.71 13.47
N LEU A 381 15.68 8.69 13.12
CA LEU A 381 15.37 7.73 12.07
C LEU A 381 15.45 6.33 12.66
N TYR A 382 14.43 5.52 12.49
CA TYR A 382 14.45 4.11 12.82
C TYR A 382 13.99 3.31 11.60
N ILE A 383 14.81 2.37 11.17
CA ILE A 383 14.52 1.46 10.06
C ILE A 383 14.65 0.04 10.60
N ARG A 384 13.66 -0.81 10.31
CA ARG A 384 13.72 -2.24 10.59
C ARG A 384 13.29 -3.04 9.38
N ARG A 385 14.08 -4.05 9.05
CA ARG A 385 13.73 -5.12 8.11
C ARG A 385 13.63 -6.44 8.87
N SER A 386 12.66 -7.28 8.55
CA SER A 386 12.44 -8.57 9.24
C SER A 386 11.94 -9.65 8.30
N ASN A 387 12.02 -10.92 8.70
CA ASN A 387 11.51 -12.08 7.95
C ASN A 387 12.10 -12.20 6.52
N SER A 388 13.43 -12.04 6.38
CA SER A 388 14.09 -12.00 5.07
C SER A 388 15.17 -13.08 4.96
N VAL A 389 15.12 -13.87 3.90
CA VAL A 389 16.16 -14.88 3.59
C VAL A 389 17.26 -14.23 2.76
N ILE A 390 18.50 -14.19 3.27
CA ILE A 390 19.67 -13.62 2.55
C ILE A 390 20.22 -14.65 1.57
N GLN A 391 20.39 -15.89 2.03
CA GLN A 391 20.95 -17.00 1.27
C GLN A 391 20.39 -18.32 1.81
N GLU A 392 20.60 -19.42 1.08
CA GLU A 392 20.19 -20.74 1.54
C GLU A 392 20.79 -21.06 2.91
N GLY A 393 19.93 -21.43 3.87
CA GLY A 393 20.32 -21.69 5.27
C GLY A 393 20.57 -20.45 6.14
N VAL A 394 20.29 -19.22 5.68
CA VAL A 394 20.46 -18.00 6.50
C VAL A 394 19.22 -17.09 6.41
N GLU A 395 18.54 -16.92 7.54
CA GLU A 395 17.34 -16.08 7.68
C GLU A 395 17.62 -14.90 8.61
N ILE A 396 17.37 -13.67 8.14
CA ILE A 396 17.29 -12.49 9.01
C ILE A 396 15.92 -12.49 9.68
N ILE A 397 15.92 -12.65 10.99
CA ILE A 397 14.75 -12.42 11.83
C ILE A 397 14.48 -10.92 11.91
N SER A 398 15.51 -10.12 12.21
CA SER A 398 15.41 -8.65 12.22
C SER A 398 16.76 -7.97 12.00
N ALA A 399 16.80 -6.92 11.19
CA ALA A 399 17.89 -5.96 11.10
C ALA A 399 17.33 -4.57 11.38
N GLU A 400 17.94 -3.85 12.32
CA GLU A 400 17.46 -2.55 12.80
C GLU A 400 18.57 -1.50 12.70
N LEU A 401 18.20 -0.29 12.30
CA LEU A 401 19.08 0.88 12.24
C LEU A 401 18.38 2.05 12.93
N VAL A 402 19.12 2.76 13.77
CA VAL A 402 18.70 3.97 14.47
C VAL A 402 19.67 5.09 14.13
N GLY A 403 19.17 6.21 13.62
CA GLY A 403 19.91 7.44 13.38
C GLY A 403 19.37 8.58 14.25
N GLU A 404 20.25 9.44 14.74
CA GLU A 404 19.90 10.68 15.44
C GLU A 404 20.63 11.88 14.82
N ASN A 405 19.92 12.94 14.43
CA ASN A 405 20.44 14.13 13.73
C ASN A 405 21.28 13.80 12.48
N LEU A 406 20.81 12.85 11.69
CA LEU A 406 21.57 12.27 10.57
C LEU A 406 21.39 13.10 9.29
N GLN A 407 22.46 13.71 8.77
CA GLN A 407 22.44 14.42 7.48
C GLN A 407 22.84 13.53 6.32
N GLY A 408 23.73 12.57 6.54
CA GLY A 408 24.08 11.61 5.51
C GLY A 408 24.80 10.39 6.05
N ALA A 409 24.68 9.29 5.33
CA ALA A 409 25.41 8.04 5.57
C ALA A 409 25.39 7.18 4.31
N GLU A 410 26.49 6.50 4.04
CA GLU A 410 26.58 5.49 2.99
C GLU A 410 26.96 4.14 3.61
N VAL A 411 26.40 3.06 3.08
CA VAL A 411 26.61 1.69 3.54
C VAL A 411 27.04 0.86 2.35
N HIS A 412 28.28 0.40 2.37
CA HIS A 412 28.87 -0.46 1.35
C HIS A 412 28.96 -1.90 1.88
N ILE A 413 28.72 -2.90 1.04
CA ILE A 413 28.94 -4.30 1.42
C ILE A 413 29.94 -4.92 0.46
N HIS A 414 30.96 -5.54 1.04
CA HIS A 414 31.95 -6.31 0.31
C HIS A 414 31.94 -7.75 0.78
N ARG A 415 32.12 -8.71 -0.13
CA ARG A 415 32.14 -10.15 0.19
C ARG A 415 33.52 -10.81 -0.02
N PRO A 416 34.59 -10.42 0.70
CA PRO A 416 35.86 -11.13 0.60
C PRO A 416 35.69 -12.60 1.04
N LEU A 417 36.11 -13.53 0.19
CA LEU A 417 36.01 -14.99 0.43
C LEU A 417 34.59 -15.49 0.72
N GLY A 418 33.56 -14.74 0.30
CA GLY A 418 32.14 -15.06 0.50
C GLY A 418 31.53 -14.55 1.81
N TYR A 419 32.29 -13.84 2.67
CA TYR A 419 31.78 -13.31 3.94
C TYR A 419 31.41 -11.83 3.84
N PRO A 420 30.24 -11.40 4.35
CA PRO A 420 29.83 -10.00 4.27
C PRO A 420 30.65 -9.12 5.24
N VAL A 421 31.31 -8.12 4.68
CA VAL A 421 31.94 -6.99 5.36
C VAL A 421 31.13 -5.75 5.02
N ILE A 422 30.45 -5.18 6.00
CA ILE A 422 29.61 -3.99 5.85
C ILE A 422 30.41 -2.79 6.32
N ILE A 423 30.61 -1.81 5.46
CA ILE A 423 31.31 -0.57 5.76
C ILE A 423 30.26 0.53 5.76
N VAL A 424 30.18 1.33 6.82
CA VAL A 424 29.33 2.53 6.86
C VAL A 424 30.24 3.74 6.83
N ASP A 425 30.21 4.57 5.81
CA ASP A 425 31.02 5.78 5.72
C ASP A 425 30.16 6.99 5.34
N GLY A 426 30.81 8.11 5.02
CA GLY A 426 30.11 9.35 4.66
C GLY A 426 29.17 9.88 5.74
N ILE A 427 29.35 9.45 7.01
CA ILE A 427 28.45 9.88 8.08
C ILE A 427 28.67 11.37 8.33
N THR A 428 27.66 12.16 7.96
CA THR A 428 27.63 13.61 8.13
C THR A 428 26.49 13.94 9.09
N GLY A 429 26.83 14.64 10.17
CA GLY A 429 25.90 14.93 11.26
C GLY A 429 25.48 13.69 12.07
N GLY A 430 25.26 13.88 13.36
CA GLY A 430 24.52 12.91 14.16
C GLY A 430 25.24 11.64 14.59
N ARG A 431 24.46 10.59 14.82
CA ARG A 431 24.88 9.25 15.29
C ARG A 431 24.05 8.17 14.61
N ILE A 432 24.66 7.02 14.34
CA ILE A 432 23.99 5.82 13.84
C ILE A 432 24.30 4.62 14.73
N VAL A 433 23.31 3.76 14.95
CA VAL A 433 23.43 2.46 15.60
C VAL A 433 22.70 1.43 14.74
N ALA A 434 23.38 0.35 14.36
CA ALA A 434 22.77 -0.76 13.65
C ALA A 434 22.86 -2.04 14.49
N THR A 435 21.87 -2.92 14.38
CA THR A 435 21.83 -4.24 15.02
C THR A 435 21.22 -5.28 14.09
N SER A 436 21.59 -6.55 14.22
CA SER A 436 20.98 -7.63 13.43
C SER A 436 20.82 -8.92 14.22
N HIS A 437 19.75 -9.64 13.92
CA HIS A 437 19.42 -10.94 14.49
C HIS A 437 19.12 -11.89 13.35
N THR A 438 19.89 -12.97 13.29
CA THR A 438 19.94 -13.90 12.16
C THR A 438 19.85 -15.33 12.70
N GLU A 439 19.14 -16.19 11.99
CA GLU A 439 19.10 -17.63 12.23
C GLU A 439 19.85 -18.33 11.11
N VAL A 440 20.67 -19.33 11.45
CA VAL A 440 21.49 -20.06 10.47
C VAL A 440 21.21 -21.56 10.63
N ASP A 441 20.78 -22.21 9.55
CA ASP A 441 20.72 -23.67 9.45
C ASP A 441 22.05 -24.19 8.87
N VAL A 442 22.78 -24.96 9.67
CA VAL A 442 23.96 -25.69 9.23
C VAL A 442 23.77 -27.17 9.49
N LEU A 443 23.69 -27.97 8.42
CA LEU A 443 23.57 -29.44 8.47
C LEU A 443 22.30 -29.94 9.20
N GLY A 444 21.19 -29.18 9.15
CA GLY A 444 19.92 -29.55 9.79
C GLY A 444 19.86 -29.21 11.28
N LEU A 445 20.69 -28.27 11.74
CA LEU A 445 20.69 -27.71 13.09
C LEU A 445 20.40 -26.22 12.98
N ASP A 446 19.28 -25.79 13.56
CA ASP A 446 18.91 -24.38 13.68
C ASP A 446 19.76 -23.71 14.77
N ILE A 447 20.58 -22.73 14.40
CA ILE A 447 21.44 -21.96 15.30
C ILE A 447 20.91 -20.52 15.38
N ASP A 448 20.44 -20.10 16.57
CA ASP A 448 20.14 -18.70 16.88
C ASP A 448 21.45 -17.89 16.94
N ALA A 449 21.75 -17.16 15.87
CA ALA A 449 22.91 -16.28 15.77
C ALA A 449 22.48 -14.83 16.05
N ARG A 450 22.53 -14.42 17.32
CA ARG A 450 22.38 -13.01 17.71
C ARG A 450 23.66 -12.24 17.43
N GLY A 451 23.74 -11.58 16.29
CA GLY A 451 24.85 -10.69 15.94
C GLY A 451 24.76 -9.36 16.68
N VAL A 452 25.55 -9.17 17.74
CA VAL A 452 25.68 -7.85 18.38
C VAL A 452 26.71 -7.03 17.58
N LEU A 453 26.33 -5.80 17.20
CA LEU A 453 27.20 -4.88 16.46
C LEU A 453 27.91 -3.88 17.38
N LEU A 454 29.14 -3.58 16.95
CA LEU A 454 30.22 -2.88 17.63
C LEU A 454 30.17 -1.37 17.36
N ASP A 455 30.34 -0.57 18.40
CA ASP A 455 30.51 0.89 18.31
C ASP A 455 32.01 1.21 18.10
N ALA A 456 32.35 1.86 16.99
CA ALA A 456 33.71 2.30 16.71
C ALA A 456 33.72 3.62 15.96
N GLN A 457 34.07 4.72 16.64
CA GLN A 457 34.17 6.05 16.05
C GLN A 457 35.59 6.28 15.51
N PHE A 458 35.71 6.70 14.24
CA PHE A 458 36.98 7.09 13.63
C PHE A 458 37.13 8.60 13.63
N THR A 459 38.25 9.12 14.13
CA THR A 459 38.57 10.56 14.07
C THR A 459 39.87 10.73 13.29
N GLY A 460 39.81 11.31 12.07
CA GLY A 460 41.00 11.77 11.34
C GLY A 460 42.04 10.69 11.01
N GLY A 461 41.61 9.47 10.67
CA GLY A 461 42.52 8.36 10.29
C GLY A 461 43.23 7.69 11.47
N ILE A 462 42.92 8.04 12.72
CA ILE A 462 43.42 7.38 13.94
C ILE A 462 42.24 6.80 14.72
N PRO A 463 42.21 5.48 15.03
CA PRO A 463 41.14 4.88 15.81
C PRO A 463 41.19 5.41 17.26
N THR A 464 40.12 6.07 17.71
CA THR A 464 40.07 6.71 19.05
C THR A 464 39.23 5.94 20.07
N ALA A 465 38.31 5.05 19.67
CA ALA A 465 37.75 4.01 20.52
C ALA A 465 37.01 2.93 19.70
N SER A 466 37.18 1.66 20.06
CA SER A 466 36.34 0.54 19.62
C SER A 466 35.87 -0.19 20.88
N SER A 467 34.56 -0.34 21.06
CA SER A 467 34.00 -1.14 22.16
C SER A 467 33.40 -2.43 21.61
N VAL A 468 33.81 -3.56 22.23
CA VAL A 468 33.22 -4.88 22.01
C VAL A 468 32.27 -5.17 23.15
N GLY A 469 30.97 -4.98 22.92
CA GLY A 469 29.91 -5.32 23.86
C GLY A 469 29.23 -6.62 23.46
N VAL A 470 29.36 -7.66 24.27
CA VAL A 470 28.37 -8.76 24.30
C VAL A 470 27.27 -8.29 25.24
N ASN A 471 26.01 -8.34 24.80
CA ASN A 471 24.83 -8.11 25.65
C ASN A 471 24.43 -6.63 25.93
N GLY A 472 24.42 -5.76 24.92
CA GLY A 472 23.66 -4.51 24.97
C GLY A 472 24.08 -3.48 26.02
N VAL A 473 25.37 -3.38 26.34
CA VAL A 473 25.90 -2.31 27.21
C VAL A 473 26.55 -1.24 26.34
N VAL A 474 25.84 -0.13 26.15
CA VAL A 474 26.41 1.12 25.60
C VAL A 474 27.20 1.79 26.72
N THR A 475 28.51 1.97 26.55
CA THR A 475 29.31 2.84 27.43
C THR A 475 29.13 4.30 27.04
N ASP A 476 28.55 5.06 27.96
CA ASP A 476 28.39 6.51 27.94
C ASP A 476 29.74 7.21 27.68
N LEU A 477 29.83 8.00 26.61
CA LEU A 477 30.99 8.80 26.23
C LEU A 477 30.62 10.27 25.99
N SER A 478 29.82 10.82 26.90
CA SER A 478 29.57 12.26 27.10
C SER A 478 30.82 13.14 27.35
N LEU A 479 32.03 12.63 27.15
CA LEU A 479 33.31 13.28 27.50
C LEU A 479 34.18 13.73 26.31
N ILE A 480 33.86 13.37 25.06
CA ILE A 480 34.76 13.65 23.91
C ILE A 480 34.21 14.72 22.94
N SER A 481 32.90 15.00 22.97
CA SER A 481 32.26 16.05 22.15
C SER A 481 32.76 17.47 22.45
N SER A 482 33.39 17.73 23.60
CA SER A 482 33.84 19.08 23.97
C SER A 482 35.16 19.53 23.32
N LEU A 483 35.79 18.74 22.44
CA LEU A 483 37.19 18.96 22.05
C LEU A 483 37.49 19.25 20.58
N THR A 484 36.57 19.08 19.62
CA THR A 484 36.94 19.16 18.18
C THR A 484 36.12 20.09 17.29
N GLY A 485 35.00 20.68 17.73
CA GLY A 485 34.45 21.93 17.18
C GLY A 485 34.32 22.10 15.65
N GLY A 486 34.11 21.03 14.88
CA GLY A 486 33.93 21.06 13.42
C GLY A 486 33.15 19.84 12.91
N GLU A 487 32.58 19.95 11.72
CA GLU A 487 31.98 18.83 10.97
C GLU A 487 33.06 17.78 10.71
N ILE A 488 32.85 16.54 11.19
CA ILE A 488 33.80 15.43 11.10
C ILE A 488 33.08 14.25 10.46
N GLU A 489 33.62 13.76 9.35
CA GLU A 489 33.16 12.52 8.70
C GLU A 489 33.70 11.29 9.45
N THR A 490 32.85 10.27 9.63
CA THR A 490 33.22 9.02 10.32
C THR A 490 32.90 7.79 9.45
N THR A 491 33.79 6.79 9.50
CA THR A 491 33.63 5.48 8.85
C THR A 491 33.55 4.38 9.91
N HIS A 492 32.75 3.33 9.70
CA HIS A 492 32.59 2.16 10.55
C HIS A 492 32.76 0.90 9.70
N ILE A 493 33.37 -0.14 10.26
CA ILE A 493 33.52 -1.44 9.57
C ILE A 493 32.91 -2.52 10.44
N MET A 494 32.00 -3.30 9.88
CA MET A 494 31.31 -4.43 10.49
C MET A 494 31.64 -5.69 9.70
N ILE A 495 31.95 -6.79 10.40
CA ILE A 495 32.28 -8.07 9.78
C ILE A 495 31.27 -9.09 10.28
N GLY A 496 30.45 -9.64 9.39
CA GLY A 496 29.56 -10.75 9.72
C GLY A 496 30.35 -12.05 9.78
N ASP A 497 30.77 -12.46 10.98
CA ASP A 497 31.50 -13.71 11.18
C ASP A 497 30.61 -14.81 11.82
N PRO A 498 30.13 -15.79 11.04
CA PRO A 498 29.40 -16.93 11.58
C PRO A 498 30.29 -17.91 12.35
N PHE A 499 31.62 -17.91 12.11
CA PHE A 499 32.54 -18.87 12.71
C PHE A 499 32.92 -18.52 14.14
N SER A 500 33.14 -17.24 14.46
CA SER A 500 33.36 -16.84 15.87
C SER A 500 32.14 -17.08 16.74
N SER A 501 30.93 -16.88 16.20
CA SER A 501 29.66 -17.22 16.86
C SER A 501 29.50 -18.74 17.06
N PHE A 502 29.86 -19.55 16.06
CA PHE A 502 29.91 -21.02 16.17
C PHE A 502 30.92 -21.48 17.24
N VAL A 503 32.12 -20.89 17.26
CA VAL A 503 33.15 -21.20 18.26
C VAL A 503 32.71 -20.74 19.65
N ALA A 504 32.10 -19.56 19.78
CA ALA A 504 31.57 -19.07 21.05
C ALA A 504 30.40 -19.91 21.58
N THR A 505 29.49 -20.35 20.70
CA THR A 505 28.36 -21.23 21.04
C THR A 505 28.85 -22.64 21.38
N ALA A 506 29.81 -23.18 20.63
CA ALA A 506 30.44 -24.46 20.93
C ALA A 506 31.22 -24.44 22.26
N ILE A 507 31.93 -23.34 22.54
CA ILE A 507 32.61 -23.15 23.83
C ILE A 507 31.58 -23.04 24.95
N ALA A 508 30.50 -22.28 24.78
CA ALA A 508 29.43 -22.17 25.76
C ALA A 508 28.72 -23.51 26.04
N MET A 509 28.51 -24.35 25.02
CA MET A 509 27.96 -25.71 25.20
C MET A 509 28.91 -26.67 25.92
N VAL A 510 30.22 -26.51 25.76
CA VAL A 510 31.24 -27.38 26.37
C VAL A 510 31.62 -26.92 27.79
N THR A 511 31.41 -25.64 28.11
CA THR A 511 31.80 -25.04 29.41
C THR A 511 30.62 -24.70 30.32
N GLY A 512 29.37 -24.84 29.85
CA GLY A 512 28.13 -24.67 30.62
C GLY A 512 27.74 -25.89 31.45
#